data_AF-A0A2K1WT42-F1
#
_entry.id   AF-A0A2K1WT42-F1
#
_cell.length_a   1.000
_cell.length_b   1.000
_cell.length_c   1.000
_cell.angle_alpha   90.00
_cell.angle_beta   90.00
_cell.angle_gamma   90.00
#
_symmetry.space_group_name_H-M   'P 1'
#
loop_
_entity.id
_entity.type
_entity.pdbx_description
1 polymer ?
#
loop_
_entity_poly.entity_id
_entity_poly.type
_entity_poly.pdbx_seq_one_letter_code
_entity_poly.pdbx_strand_id
1 'polypeptide(L)'
;VAGGGRTGKPLIKAGDAYNKYRVKRNYWPRVRGVAMNPVEHPHGGGNHQHIGHASTVGRHKVSGQKVGQIAARQTGGRSKGTAALMAKKQSA
;
A
#
# COMPACT_ATOMS: atom_id res chain seq x y z
N VAL A 1 -4.39 21.35 -16.66
CA VAL A 1 -4.70 21.69 -15.25
C VAL A 1 -3.47 22.37 -14.65
N ALA A 2 -3.61 23.57 -14.07
CA ALA A 2 -2.51 24.30 -13.44
C ALA A 2 -2.11 23.70 -12.06
N GLY A 3 -0.93 24.05 -11.53
CA GLY A 3 -0.47 23.56 -10.22
C GLY A 3 0.22 22.19 -10.23
N GLY A 4 0.80 21.80 -11.36
CA GLY A 4 1.64 20.60 -11.48
C GLY A 4 2.88 20.64 -10.56
N GLY A 5 3.48 19.47 -10.30
CA GLY A 5 4.72 19.37 -9.52
C GLY A 5 4.58 19.37 -8.00
N ARG A 6 3.39 19.64 -7.44
CA ARG A 6 3.13 19.63 -5.99
C ARG A 6 3.61 18.35 -5.27
N THR A 7 3.47 17.18 -5.91
CA THR A 7 3.86 15.88 -5.34
C THR A 7 5.38 15.63 -5.36
N GLY A 8 6.15 16.42 -6.13
CA GLY A 8 7.60 16.28 -6.21
C GLY A 8 8.32 16.75 -4.95
N LYS A 9 7.75 17.71 -4.21
CA LYS A 9 8.30 18.15 -2.93
C LYS A 9 7.99 17.11 -1.84
N PRO A 10 9.00 16.55 -1.15
CA PRO A 10 8.76 15.60 -0.07
C PRO A 10 8.10 16.29 1.12
N LEU A 11 7.19 15.58 1.79
CA LEU A 11 6.63 15.99 3.08
C LEU A 11 7.56 15.50 4.19
N ILE A 12 8.19 16.42 4.91
CA ILE A 12 9.20 16.08 5.92
C ILE A 12 8.59 15.95 7.32
N LYS A 13 7.56 16.75 7.64
CA LYS A 13 6.93 16.76 8.96
C LYS A 13 5.59 16.05 8.96
N ALA A 14 5.31 15.33 10.05
CA ALA A 14 4.00 14.72 10.28
C ALA A 14 2.88 15.78 10.38
N GLY A 15 3.16 16.95 10.96
CA GLY A 15 2.20 18.06 11.05
C GLY A 15 1.72 18.58 9.69
N ASP A 16 2.61 18.59 8.69
CA ASP A 16 2.25 18.98 7.31
C ASP A 16 1.30 17.94 6.69
N ALA A 17 1.54 16.65 6.96
CA ALA A 17 0.65 15.57 6.53
C ALA A 17 -0.72 15.64 7.24
N TYR A 18 -0.75 15.96 8.54
CA TYR A 18 -1.98 16.16 9.30
C TYR A 18 -2.85 17.25 8.65
N ASN A 19 -2.31 18.45 8.42
CA ASN A 19 -3.06 19.54 7.80
C ASN A 19 -3.53 19.20 6.37
N LYS A 20 -2.72 18.44 5.60
CA LYS A 20 -3.09 17.94 4.27
C LYS A 20 -4.30 16.99 4.31
N TYR A 21 -4.40 16.12 5.31
CA TYR A 21 -5.51 15.16 5.43
C TYR A 21 -6.69 15.68 6.25
N ARG A 22 -6.50 16.69 7.12
CA ARG A 22 -7.56 17.33 7.92
C ARG A 22 -8.68 17.94 7.06
N VAL A 23 -8.33 18.52 5.92
CA VAL A 23 -9.30 19.11 4.97
C VAL A 23 -9.99 18.08 4.08
N LYS A 24 -9.67 16.79 4.25
CA LYS A 24 -10.25 15.66 3.52
C LYS A 24 -10.89 14.70 4.54
N ARG A 25 -11.38 13.55 4.08
CA ARG A 25 -11.88 12.49 4.98
C ARG A 25 -10.80 12.10 6.01
N ASN A 26 -11.24 11.72 7.20
CA ASN A 26 -10.36 11.20 8.23
C ASN A 26 -9.73 9.87 7.78
N TYR A 27 -8.43 9.89 7.49
CA TYR A 27 -7.68 8.73 6.99
C TYR A 27 -6.22 8.67 7.54
N TRP A 28 -5.82 9.67 8.31
CA TRP A 28 -4.48 9.79 8.87
C TRP A 28 -4.60 10.03 10.38
N PRO A 29 -3.80 9.36 11.23
CA PRO A 29 -2.69 8.44 10.92
C PRO A 29 -3.16 7.02 10.50
N ARG A 30 -2.28 6.26 9.85
CA ARG A 30 -2.54 4.85 9.47
C ARG A 30 -1.72 3.90 10.33
N VAL A 31 -2.40 3.05 11.10
CA VAL A 31 -1.76 1.99 11.89
C VAL A 31 -1.52 0.76 10.99
N ARG A 32 -0.38 0.09 11.17
CA ARG A 32 -0.06 -1.15 10.45
C ARG A 32 -0.91 -2.29 11.02
N GLY A 33 -1.51 -3.11 10.15
CA GLY A 33 -2.35 -4.24 10.60
C GLY A 33 -1.61 -5.26 11.48
N VAL A 34 -0.29 -5.41 11.31
CA VAL A 34 0.56 -6.29 12.14
C VAL A 34 0.73 -5.77 13.58
N ALA A 35 0.55 -4.46 13.79
CA ALA A 35 0.59 -3.86 15.12
C ALA A 35 -0.75 -3.97 15.87
N MET A 36 -1.79 -4.49 15.21
CA MET A 36 -3.10 -4.72 15.83
C MET A 36 -3.17 -6.14 16.40
N ASN A 37 -4.18 -6.42 17.21
CA ASN A 37 -4.49 -7.75 17.71
C ASN A 37 -5.26 -8.56 16.65
N PRO A 38 -5.34 -9.90 16.80
CA PRO A 38 -6.01 -10.78 15.83
C PRO A 38 -7.49 -10.43 15.58
N VAL A 39 -8.12 -9.75 16.52
CA VAL A 39 -9.56 -9.42 16.48
C VAL A 39 -9.87 -8.24 15.56
N GLU A 40 -9.01 -7.23 15.47
CA GLU A 40 -9.24 -6.06 14.61
C GLU A 40 -8.70 -6.24 13.20
N HIS A 41 -7.61 -7.01 13.03
CA HIS A 41 -6.97 -7.16 11.72
C HIS A 41 -6.46 -8.58 11.46
N PRO A 42 -6.71 -9.14 10.26
CA PRO A 42 -6.21 -10.48 9.90
C PRO A 42 -4.68 -10.65 9.90
N HIS A 43 -3.92 -9.57 10.01
CA HIS A 43 -2.45 -9.62 10.05
C HIS A 43 -1.91 -9.43 11.47
N GLY A 44 -2.81 -9.19 12.43
CA GLY A 44 -2.49 -8.82 13.79
C GLY A 44 -2.23 -10.03 14.68
N GLY A 45 -1.57 -9.75 15.81
CA GLY A 45 -1.23 -10.73 16.85
C GLY A 45 0.09 -11.46 16.67
N GLY A 46 0.24 -12.52 17.46
CA GLY A 46 1.50 -13.25 17.63
C GLY A 46 2.50 -12.55 18.54
N ASN A 47 3.51 -13.31 18.98
CA ASN A 47 4.60 -12.78 19.83
C ASN A 47 5.64 -11.99 19.02
N HIS A 48 5.78 -12.32 17.73
CA HIS A 48 6.63 -11.59 16.80
C HIS A 48 5.75 -10.88 15.78
N GLN A 49 6.08 -9.64 15.43
CA GLN A 49 5.35 -8.89 14.41
C GLN A 49 5.63 -9.44 13.01
N HIS A 50 4.77 -10.34 12.54
CA HIS A 50 4.80 -10.91 11.20
C HIS A 50 3.37 -11.25 10.76
N ILE A 51 3.15 -11.45 9.45
CA ILE A 51 1.81 -11.75 8.92
C ILE A 51 1.41 -13.22 9.18
N GLY A 52 2.38 -14.14 9.21
CA GLY A 52 2.14 -15.57 9.43
C GLY A 52 1.55 -16.33 8.22
N HIS A 53 0.95 -15.63 7.26
CA HIS A 53 0.41 -16.21 6.01
C HIS A 53 0.75 -15.34 4.78
N ALA A 54 0.45 -15.85 3.58
CA ALA A 54 0.63 -15.09 2.35
C ALA A 54 -0.20 -13.80 2.38
N SER A 55 0.41 -12.68 2.00
CA SER A 55 -0.25 -11.37 1.94
C SER A 55 -0.99 -11.12 0.62
N THR A 56 -0.89 -12.04 -0.35
CA THR A 56 -1.63 -12.02 -1.61
C THR A 56 -3.01 -12.64 -1.42
N VAL A 57 -4.05 -11.86 -1.69
CA VAL A 57 -5.44 -12.27 -1.40
C VAL A 57 -6.28 -12.30 -2.67
N GLY A 58 -7.11 -13.33 -2.83
CA GLY A 58 -7.97 -13.51 -4.01
C GLY A 58 -9.03 -12.40 -4.16
N ARG A 59 -9.41 -12.10 -5.42
CA ARG A 59 -10.39 -11.05 -5.77
C ARG A 59 -11.75 -11.24 -5.09
N HIS A 60 -12.19 -12.50 -4.98
CA HIS A 60 -13.53 -12.88 -4.52
C HIS A 60 -13.59 -13.21 -3.02
N LYS A 61 -12.53 -12.93 -2.25
CA LYS A 61 -12.56 -13.11 -0.80
C LYS A 61 -13.61 -12.19 -0.15
N VAL A 62 -14.05 -12.55 1.06
CA VAL A 62 -15.03 -11.76 1.84
C VAL A 62 -14.43 -10.45 2.34
N SER A 63 -15.27 -9.49 2.77
CA SER A 63 -14.86 -8.14 3.16
C SER A 63 -13.76 -8.11 4.22
N GLY A 64 -13.89 -8.91 5.29
CA GLY A 64 -12.90 -8.98 6.37
C GLY A 64 -11.59 -9.69 6.01
N GLN A 65 -11.59 -10.53 4.97
CA GLN A 65 -10.39 -11.25 4.52
C GLN A 65 -9.60 -10.48 3.45
N LYS A 66 -10.20 -9.47 2.81
CA LYS A 66 -9.59 -8.68 1.73
C LYS A 66 -8.63 -7.62 2.26
N VAL A 67 -7.50 -8.07 2.81
CA VAL A 67 -6.39 -7.24 3.29
C VAL A 67 -5.09 -7.59 2.56
N GLY A 68 -4.09 -6.71 2.59
CA GLY A 68 -2.81 -6.93 1.90
C GLY A 68 -2.84 -6.65 0.40
N GLN A 69 -2.21 -7.52 -0.39
CA GLN A 69 -2.05 -7.39 -1.84
C GLN A 69 -3.20 -8.09 -2.59
N ILE A 70 -4.30 -7.36 -2.78
CA ILE A 70 -5.53 -7.88 -3.36
C ILE A 70 -5.35 -8.14 -4.86
N ALA A 71 -5.55 -9.39 -5.26
CA ALA A 71 -5.46 -9.89 -6.63
C ALA A 71 -4.17 -9.46 -7.34
N ALA A 72 -3.05 -9.41 -6.60
CA ALA A 72 -1.77 -9.02 -7.15
C ALA A 72 -1.29 -10.06 -8.18
N ARG A 73 -1.02 -9.58 -9.40
CA ARG A 73 -0.45 -10.39 -10.50
C ARG A 73 1.06 -10.59 -10.37
N GLN A 74 1.72 -9.66 -9.70
CA GLN A 74 3.16 -9.65 -9.45
C GLN A 74 3.40 -8.98 -8.10
N THR A 75 4.40 -9.46 -7.37
CA THR A 75 4.86 -8.92 -6.09
C THR A 75 6.35 -8.54 -6.17
N GLY A 76 6.86 -7.85 -5.15
CA GLY A 76 8.24 -7.34 -5.11
C GLY A 76 8.44 -6.00 -5.82
N GLY A 77 9.65 -5.45 -5.74
CA GLY A 77 10.03 -4.25 -6.47
C GLY A 77 9.97 -4.47 -7.99
N ARG A 78 9.55 -3.46 -8.75
CA ARG A 78 9.60 -3.49 -10.22
C ARG A 78 11.06 -3.37 -10.69
N SER A 79 11.82 -4.45 -10.55
CA SER A 79 13.24 -4.53 -10.97
C SER A 79 13.42 -4.44 -12.49
N LYS A 80 12.37 -4.71 -13.27
CA LYS A 80 12.34 -4.53 -14.72
C LYS A 80 11.73 -3.18 -15.14
N GLY A 81 12.04 -2.12 -14.40
CA GLY A 81 11.60 -0.76 -14.70
C GLY A 81 12.12 -0.32 -16.07
N THR A 82 11.19 0.12 -16.92
CA THR A 82 11.37 0.71 -18.27
C THR A 82 12.09 -0.14 -19.33
N ALA A 83 13.30 -0.66 -19.11
CA ALA A 83 14.10 -1.30 -20.17
C ALA A 83 13.44 -2.56 -20.78
N ALA A 84 13.01 -3.52 -19.95
CA ALA A 84 12.35 -4.73 -20.45
C ALA A 84 10.94 -4.44 -21.03
N LEU A 85 10.30 -3.36 -20.56
CA LEU A 85 8.97 -2.94 -21.03
C LEU A 85 9.07 -2.17 -22.36
N MET A 86 10.15 -1.41 -22.56
CA MET A 86 10.53 -0.75 -23.82
C MET A 86 10.96 -1.78 -24.87
N ALA A 87 11.80 -2.76 -24.49
CA ALA A 87 12.23 -3.84 -25.38
C ALA A 87 11.04 -4.65 -25.92
N LYS A 88 10.06 -4.97 -25.04
CA LYS A 88 8.83 -5.68 -25.44
C LYS A 88 7.89 -4.83 -26.31
N LYS A 89 8.09 -3.52 -26.37
CA LYS A 89 7.30 -2.55 -27.16
C LYS A 89 7.94 -2.25 -28.52
N GLN A 90 9.24 -2.53 -28.69
CA GLN A 90 9.98 -2.38 -29.95
C GLN A 90 9.94 -3.64 -30.82
N SER A 91 9.63 -4.81 -30.24
CA SER A 91 9.55 -6.09 -30.94
C SER A 91 8.11 -6.50 -31.31
N ALA A 92 7.17 -5.56 -31.29
CA ALA A 92 5.79 -5.69 -31.77
C ALA A 92 5.55 -4.62 -32.83
#